data_AF-A0A4Y1ZRG4-F1
#
_entry.id   AF-A0A4Y1ZRG4-F1
#
_cell.length_a   1.000
_cell.length_b   1.000
_cell.length_c   1.000
_cell.angle_alpha   90.00
_cell.angle_beta   90.00
_cell.angle_gamma   90.00
#
_symmetry.space_group_name_H-M   'P 1'
#
loop_
_entity.id
_entity.type
_entity.pdbx_description
1 polymer ?
#
loop_
_entity_poly.entity_id
_entity_poly.type
_entity_poly.pdbx_seq_one_letter_code
_entity_poly.pdbx_strand_id
1 'polypeptide(L)'
;MSTIRTDIITRESAENIKDLERGIKNQWRWEWLEKKVDDIHLRESIRKLKAAGMAYCLTCQRELMYASRGSVALVDHVKAEKHGRVLKIQKTNFALPVPPLTYGSLFQAVPILIDYDVCLGGTVAFSEVSWEMGVEREA
;
A
#
# COMPACT_ATOMS: atom_id res chain seq x y z
N MET A 1 11.24 -9.79 13.69
CA MET A 1 9.78 -9.75 13.96
C MET A 1 9.28 -8.36 13.60
N SER A 2 8.48 -8.21 12.55
CA SER A 2 7.85 -6.92 12.25
C SER A 2 6.69 -6.72 13.22
N THR A 3 6.88 -5.89 14.25
CA THR A 3 5.81 -5.50 15.15
C THR A 3 4.81 -4.63 14.40
N ILE A 4 3.57 -5.10 14.27
CA ILE A 4 2.49 -4.34 13.65
C ILE A 4 2.18 -3.14 14.56
N ARG A 5 2.37 -1.93 14.04
CA ARG A 5 2.05 -0.67 14.73
C ARG A 5 0.53 -0.50 14.80
N THR A 6 -0.05 -0.70 15.98
CA THR A 6 -1.49 -0.55 16.25
C THR A 6 -1.91 0.90 16.49
N ASP A 7 -0.94 1.81 16.56
CA ASP A 7 -1.10 3.24 16.77
C ASP A 7 -1.27 4.05 15.47
N ILE A 8 -1.33 3.37 14.32
CA ILE A 8 -1.59 3.99 13.03
C ILE A 8 -3.10 4.07 12.77
N ILE A 9 -3.58 5.27 12.49
CA ILE A 9 -4.97 5.57 12.12
C ILE A 9 -5.09 5.50 10.60
N THR A 10 -6.08 4.75 10.12
CA THR A 10 -6.46 4.70 8.69
C THR A 10 -7.66 5.60 8.42
N ARG A 11 -7.93 5.92 7.15
CA ARG A 11 -9.10 6.75 6.78
C ARG A 11 -10.43 6.11 7.19
N GLU A 12 -10.46 4.78 7.29
CA GLU A 12 -11.64 3.97 7.59
C GLU A 12 -11.80 3.64 9.08
N SER A 13 -10.82 4.00 9.92
CA SER A 13 -10.91 3.71 11.34
C SER A 13 -12.06 4.49 11.99
N ALA A 14 -12.79 3.85 12.90
CA ALA A 14 -13.89 4.46 13.65
C ALA A 14 -13.44 5.55 14.67
N GLU A 15 -12.14 5.88 14.70
CA GLU A 15 -11.60 6.86 15.64
C GLU A 15 -11.91 8.29 15.19
N ASN A 16 -12.53 9.07 16.07
CA ASN A 16 -12.80 10.48 15.81
C ASN A 16 -11.51 11.30 15.88
N ILE A 17 -10.91 11.57 14.72
CA ILE A 17 -9.71 12.41 14.58
C ILE A 17 -9.92 13.80 15.19
N LYS A 18 -11.15 14.34 15.09
CA LYS A 18 -11.52 15.64 15.66
C LYS A 18 -11.34 15.68 17.17
N ASP A 19 -11.63 14.60 17.88
CA ASP A 19 -11.47 14.51 19.34
C ASP A 19 -10.00 14.38 19.73
N LEU A 20 -9.24 13.58 18.98
CA LEU A 20 -7.79 13.41 19.18
C LEU A 20 -6.99 14.70 18.98
N GLU A 21 -7.48 15.60 18.13
CA GLU A 21 -6.80 16.84 17.76
C GLU A 21 -7.44 18.09 18.34
N ARG A 22 -8.29 17.92 19.36
CA ARG A 22 -8.86 19.04 20.09
C ARG A 22 -7.72 19.88 20.70
N GLY A 23 -7.69 21.17 20.37
CA GLY A 23 -6.68 22.11 20.87
C GLY A 23 -5.43 22.27 20.00
N ILE A 24 -5.35 21.58 18.85
CA ILE A 24 -4.25 21.77 17.90
C ILE A 24 -4.61 22.86 16.90
N LYS A 25 -3.67 23.80 16.67
CA LYS A 25 -3.83 24.88 15.69
C LYS A 25 -4.10 24.35 14.27
N ASN A 26 -3.37 23.32 13.87
CA ASN A 26 -3.51 22.68 12.56
C ASN A 26 -4.01 21.24 12.72
N GLN A 27 -5.33 21.06 12.58
CA GLN A 27 -5.95 19.73 12.55
C GLN A 27 -5.54 18.98 11.27
N TRP A 28 -5.39 17.66 11.42
CA TRP A 28 -5.15 16.70 10.37
C TRP A 28 -6.24 16.76 9.31
N ARG A 29 -5.80 16.73 8.06
CA ARG A 29 -6.67 16.64 6.91
C ARG A 29 -6.16 15.55 6.00
N TRP A 30 -7.04 14.63 5.64
CA TRP A 30 -6.67 13.53 4.73
C TRP A 30 -6.31 14.04 3.34
N GLU A 31 -6.86 15.19 2.92
CA GLU A 31 -6.49 15.86 1.66
C GLU A 31 -4.99 16.20 1.59
N TRP A 32 -4.31 16.36 2.73
CA TRP A 32 -2.87 16.63 2.73
C TRP A 32 -2.07 15.48 2.13
N LEU A 33 -2.54 14.24 2.26
CA LEU A 33 -1.84 13.06 1.76
C LEU A 33 -1.96 12.88 0.23
N GLU A 34 -2.91 13.58 -0.40
CA GLU A 34 -3.13 13.51 -1.85
C GLU A 34 -2.12 14.36 -2.62
N LYS A 35 -1.39 15.24 -1.93
CA LYS A 35 -0.31 16.03 -2.53
C LYS A 35 0.84 15.14 -2.98
N LYS A 36 1.39 15.49 -4.15
CA LYS A 36 2.58 14.87 -4.74
C LYS A 36 3.79 15.77 -4.55
N VAL A 37 4.91 15.20 -4.14
CA VAL A 37 6.20 15.87 -3.95
C VAL A 37 7.26 15.01 -4.63
N ASP A 38 8.00 15.58 -5.59
CA ASP A 38 9.05 14.88 -6.33
C ASP A 38 8.61 13.51 -6.89
N ASP A 39 7.41 13.49 -7.48
CA ASP A 39 6.74 12.31 -8.03
C ASP A 39 6.28 11.25 -7.00
N ILE A 40 6.39 11.53 -5.70
CA ILE A 40 5.98 10.64 -4.62
C ILE A 40 4.72 11.20 -3.94
N HIS A 41 3.70 10.35 -3.76
CA HIS A 41 2.51 10.76 -2.99
C HIS A 41 2.81 10.72 -1.50
N LEU A 42 2.38 11.76 -0.78
CA LEU A 42 2.54 11.77 0.69
C LEU A 42 1.80 10.61 1.37
N ARG A 43 0.72 10.09 0.77
CA ARG A 43 0.00 8.90 1.26
C ARG A 43 0.85 7.63 1.32
N GLU A 44 1.92 7.52 0.54
CA GLU A 44 2.75 6.31 0.47
C GLU A 44 3.75 6.27 1.62
N SER A 45 4.25 7.44 2.03
CA SER A 45 5.29 7.56 3.04
C SER A 45 4.75 7.95 4.41
N ILE A 46 3.63 8.67 4.51
CA ILE A 46 3.14 9.27 5.75
C ILE A 46 1.84 8.60 6.22
N ARG A 47 1.77 8.33 7.52
CA ARG A 47 0.61 7.77 8.23
C ARG A 47 0.24 8.65 9.43
N LYS A 48 -1.05 8.72 9.73
CA LYS A 48 -1.54 9.41 10.94
C LYS A 48 -1.33 8.50 12.16
N LEU A 49 -0.85 9.07 13.26
CA LEU A 49 -0.75 8.39 14.55
C LEU A 49 -1.93 8.72 15.46
N LYS A 50 -2.23 7.81 16.39
CA LYS A 50 -3.13 8.00 17.56
C LYS A 50 -2.59 9.00 18.60
N ALA A 51 -1.82 9.96 18.15
CA ALA A 51 -1.27 11.03 18.96
C ALA A 51 -1.60 12.38 18.31
N ALA A 52 -2.01 13.33 19.14
CA ALA A 52 -2.31 14.71 18.78
C ALA A 52 -1.12 15.34 18.03
N GLY A 53 -1.34 15.80 16.79
CA GLY A 53 -0.34 16.62 16.09
C GLY A 53 0.90 15.86 15.58
N MET A 54 0.85 14.53 15.67
CA MET A 54 1.93 13.63 15.30
C MET A 54 1.53 12.73 14.12
N ALA A 55 2.48 12.54 13.23
CA ALA A 55 2.41 11.64 12.10
C ALA A 55 3.65 10.73 12.09
N TYR A 56 3.57 9.62 11.38
CA TYR A 56 4.67 8.68 11.23
C TYR A 56 5.08 8.57 9.76
N CYS A 57 6.38 8.60 9.51
CA CYS A 57 6.91 8.29 8.19
C CYS A 57 7.37 6.83 8.15
N LEU A 58 6.76 6.04 7.25
CA LEU A 58 7.11 4.64 7.00
C LEU A 58 8.51 4.50 6.38
N THR A 59 8.88 5.41 5.49
CA THR A 59 10.18 5.41 4.81
C THR A 59 11.31 5.70 5.81
N CYS A 60 11.18 6.78 6.57
CA CYS A 60 12.18 7.21 7.54
C CYS A 60 12.12 6.46 8.88
N GLN A 61 11.05 5.69 9.11
CA GLN A 61 10.71 5.05 10.39
C GLN A 61 10.79 6.02 11.58
N ARG A 62 10.28 7.23 11.38
CA ARG A 62 10.37 8.32 12.37
C ARG A 62 9.06 9.05 12.53
N GLU A 63 8.85 9.54 13.74
CA GLU A 63 7.72 10.36 14.11
C GLU A 63 7.97 11.82 13.75
N LEU A 64 6.90 12.51 13.36
CA LEU A 64 6.92 13.85 12.78
C LEU A 64 5.84 14.69 13.44
N MET A 65 6.24 15.84 13.96
CA MET A 65 5.32 16.81 14.53
C MET A 65 4.85 17.78 13.42
N TYR A 66 3.55 17.77 13.11
CA TYR A 66 2.95 18.72 12.19
C TYR A 66 2.09 19.78 12.88
N ALA A 67 1.80 19.64 14.18
CA ALA A 67 0.93 20.56 14.94
C ALA A 67 1.23 22.05 14.66
N SER A 68 2.50 22.41 14.52
CA SER A 68 2.96 23.79 14.33
C SER A 68 2.76 24.33 12.90
N ARG A 69 3.14 23.56 11.87
CA ARG A 69 3.16 24.03 10.46
C ARG A 69 2.16 23.33 9.53
N GLY A 70 1.40 22.36 10.04
CA GLY A 70 0.44 21.56 9.28
C GLY A 70 1.08 20.82 8.10
N SER A 71 0.42 20.85 6.94
CA SER A 71 0.88 20.15 5.74
C SER A 71 2.29 20.52 5.28
N VAL A 72 2.77 21.74 5.58
CA VAL A 72 4.12 22.17 5.20
C VAL A 72 5.19 21.34 5.91
N ALA A 73 4.94 20.93 7.16
CA ALA A 73 5.86 20.04 7.88
C ALA A 73 6.03 18.69 7.19
N LEU A 74 4.95 18.17 6.60
CA LEU A 74 4.95 16.90 5.88
C LEU A 74 5.71 17.02 4.56
N VAL A 75 5.46 18.09 3.80
CA VAL A 75 6.16 18.35 2.54
C VAL A 75 7.65 18.55 2.76
N ASP A 76 8.04 19.39 3.73
CA ASP A 76 9.44 19.63 4.05
C ASP A 76 10.16 18.38 4.53
N HIS A 77 9.46 17.48 5.25
CA HIS A 77 10.03 16.21 5.63
C HIS A 77 10.37 15.34 4.41
N VAL A 78 9.47 15.25 3.43
CA VAL A 78 9.70 14.45 2.22
C VAL A 78 10.77 15.07 1.34
N LYS A 79 10.82 16.40 1.25
CA LYS A 79 11.90 17.13 0.57
C LYS A 79 13.24 17.06 1.28
N ALA A 80 13.26 16.68 2.56
CA ALA A 80 14.51 16.63 3.31
C ALA A 80 15.44 15.57 2.70
N GLU A 81 16.72 15.94 2.53
CA GLU A 81 17.74 15.07 1.95
C GLU A 81 17.85 13.72 2.67
N LYS A 82 17.57 13.68 3.98
CA LYS A 82 17.53 12.44 4.77
C LYS A 82 16.48 11.46 4.25
N HIS A 83 15.31 11.95 3.85
CA HIS A 83 14.24 11.13 3.28
C HIS A 83 14.65 10.61 1.89
N GLY A 84 15.17 11.49 1.04
CA GLY A 84 15.68 11.13 -0.29
C GLY A 84 16.81 10.09 -0.25
N ARG A 85 17.73 10.20 0.71
CA ARG A 85 18.80 9.20 0.94
C ARG A 85 18.25 7.83 1.28
N VAL A 86 17.27 7.75 2.19
CA VAL A 86 16.65 6.48 2.56
C VAL A 86 15.91 5.87 1.37
N LEU A 87 15.19 6.67 0.58
CA LEU A 87 14.54 6.20 -0.64
C LEU A 87 15.53 5.65 -1.67
N LYS A 88 16.68 6.33 -1.85
CA LYS A 88 17.73 5.87 -2.75
C LYS A 88 18.29 4.52 -2.31
N ILE A 89 18.58 4.37 -1.01
CA ILE A 89 19.07 3.11 -0.43
C ILE A 89 18.05 2.00 -0.57
N GLN A 90 16.76 2.28 -0.34
CA GLN A 90 15.70 1.31 -0.55
C GLN A 90 15.67 0.84 -2.00
N LYS A 91 15.69 1.76 -2.98
CA LYS A 91 15.71 1.41 -4.40
C LYS A 91 16.92 0.54 -4.79
N THR A 92 18.11 0.80 -4.24
CA THR A 92 19.29 -0.02 -4.50
C THR A 92 19.24 -1.38 -3.81
N ASN A 93 18.67 -1.45 -2.60
CA ASN A 93 18.62 -2.70 -1.83
C ASN A 93 17.54 -3.66 -2.34
N PHE A 94 16.43 -3.14 -2.88
CA PHE A 94 15.38 -3.97 -3.49
C PHE A 94 15.70 -4.40 -4.93
N ALA A 95 16.78 -3.88 -5.52
CA ALA A 95 17.31 -4.39 -6.78
C ALA A 95 18.10 -5.68 -6.49
N LEU A 96 17.41 -6.83 -6.50
CA LEU A 96 18.10 -8.11 -6.51
C LEU A 96 18.90 -8.21 -7.82
N PRO A 97 20.18 -8.60 -7.77
CA PRO A 97 20.92 -8.90 -8.98
C PRO A 97 20.27 -10.11 -9.64
N VAL A 98 19.61 -9.88 -10.78
CA VAL A 98 19.19 -10.98 -11.64
C VAL A 98 20.50 -11.57 -12.18
N PRO A 99 20.86 -12.82 -11.85
CA PRO A 99 22.03 -13.42 -12.49
C PRO A 99 21.78 -13.40 -14.00
N PRO A 100 22.76 -12.98 -14.82
CA PRO A 100 22.59 -13.06 -16.26
C PRO A 100 22.30 -14.52 -16.59
N LEU A 101 21.15 -14.76 -17.23
CA LEU A 101 20.84 -16.06 -17.82
C LEU A 101 21.85 -16.28 -18.94
N THR A 102 23.04 -16.78 -18.61
CA THR A 102 23.92 -17.42 -19.58
C THR A 102 23.24 -18.72 -19.97
N TYR A 103 22.31 -18.61 -20.91
CA TYR A 103 21.62 -19.72 -21.51
C TYR A 103 22.62 -20.48 -22.38
N GLY A 104 23.14 -21.59 -21.85
CA GLY A 104 24.15 -22.35 -22.57
C GLY A 104 24.70 -23.55 -21.81
N SER A 105 23.85 -24.48 -21.35
CA SER A 105 24.19 -25.92 -21.33
C SER A 105 22.96 -26.77 -21.01
N LEU A 106 22.40 -27.38 -22.06
CA LEU A 106 21.74 -28.69 -22.13
C LEU A 106 20.95 -29.17 -20.89
N PHE A 107 19.71 -28.73 -20.75
CA PHE A 107 18.65 -29.60 -20.23
C PHE A 107 17.43 -29.50 -21.14
N GLN A 108 16.96 -30.68 -21.56
CA GLN A 108 15.93 -30.90 -22.55
C GLN A 108 14.63 -30.15 -22.19
N ALA A 109 14.00 -29.61 -23.23
CA ALA A 109 12.70 -28.97 -23.18
C ALA A 109 11.64 -29.91 -22.58
N VAL A 110 11.04 -29.49 -21.47
CA VAL A 110 9.71 -29.95 -21.07
C VAL A 110 8.75 -28.79 -21.35
N PRO A 111 7.81 -28.91 -22.29
CA PRO A 111 6.84 -27.86 -22.55
C PRO A 111 5.83 -27.83 -21.40
N ILE A 112 5.88 -26.78 -20.57
CA ILE A 112 4.78 -26.43 -19.70
C ILE A 112 3.85 -25.54 -20.52
N LEU A 113 2.78 -26.13 -21.03
CA LEU A 113 1.61 -25.40 -21.54
C LEU A 113 1.03 -24.60 -20.38
N ILE A 114 1.17 -23.28 -20.43
CA ILE A 114 0.42 -22.36 -19.55
C ILE A 114 -0.69 -21.79 -20.42
N ASP A 115 -1.89 -22.31 -20.21
CA ASP A 115 -3.11 -21.82 -20.84
C ASP A 115 -3.44 -20.43 -20.27
N TYR A 116 -3.44 -19.43 -21.15
CA TYR A 116 -3.82 -18.06 -20.84
C TYR A 116 -5.32 -17.94 -21.13
N ASP A 117 -6.18 -18.14 -20.13
CA ASP A 117 -7.60 -17.84 -20.29
C ASP A 117 -7.99 -16.54 -19.59
N VAL A 118 -8.36 -15.60 -20.45
CA VAL A 118 -8.81 -14.23 -20.20
C VAL A 118 -10.25 -14.28 -19.72
N CYS A 119 -10.48 -14.10 -18.42
CA CYS A 119 -11.83 -13.82 -17.93
C CYS A 119 -12.12 -12.31 -17.93
N LEU A 120 -12.31 -11.75 -19.12
CA LEU A 120 -13.12 -10.54 -19.32
C LEU A 120 -14.54 -10.98 -19.67
N GLY A 121 -15.39 -11.14 -18.66
CA GLY A 121 -16.79 -11.55 -18.82
C GLY A 121 -17.75 -10.40 -18.54
N GLY A 122 -18.13 -9.67 -19.59
CA GLY A 122 -19.25 -8.73 -19.59
C GLY A 122 -20.62 -9.42 -19.48
N THR A 123 -21.60 -8.59 -19.15
CA THR A 123 -22.98 -8.87 -18.76
C THR A 123 -23.85 -9.58 -19.83
N VAL A 124 -24.94 -10.18 -19.32
CA VAL A 124 -26.24 -10.60 -19.90
C VAL A 124 -26.29 -11.90 -20.74
N ALA A 125 -27.02 -12.91 -20.24
CA ALA A 125 -28.42 -13.16 -20.64
C ALA A 125 -29.04 -14.35 -19.88
N PHE A 126 -30.31 -14.16 -19.54
CA PHE A 126 -31.27 -15.11 -18.98
C PHE A 126 -31.51 -16.32 -19.92
N SER A 127 -31.64 -17.53 -19.37
CA SER A 127 -32.72 -18.49 -19.72
C SER A 127 -32.62 -19.76 -18.87
N GLU A 128 -33.73 -20.07 -18.19
CA GLU A 128 -34.02 -21.35 -17.53
C GLU A 128 -33.98 -22.51 -18.54
N VAL A 129 -33.37 -23.64 -18.16
CA VAL A 129 -33.88 -24.97 -18.50
C VAL A 129 -33.61 -25.94 -17.35
N SER A 130 -34.70 -26.34 -16.71
CA SER A 130 -34.89 -27.43 -15.75
C SER A 130 -34.70 -28.80 -16.41
N TRP A 131 -33.94 -29.72 -15.80
CA TRP A 131 -34.18 -31.18 -15.87
C TRP A 131 -33.62 -31.88 -14.62
N GLU A 132 -34.52 -32.52 -13.88
CA GLU A 132 -34.26 -33.42 -12.75
C GLU A 132 -33.71 -34.78 -13.24
N MET A 133 -32.62 -35.29 -12.64
CA MET A 133 -32.29 -36.73 -12.48
C MET A 133 -31.19 -36.80 -11.41
N GLY A 134 -31.14 -37.67 -10.42
CA GLY A 134 -31.94 -38.79 -9.96
C GLY A 134 -31.19 -39.31 -8.72
N VAL A 135 -31.86 -39.40 -7.58
CA VAL A 135 -31.31 -39.95 -6.35
C VAL A 135 -31.40 -41.47 -6.43
N GLU A 136 -30.26 -42.15 -6.49
CA GLU A 136 -30.15 -43.52 -6.01
C GLU A 136 -29.05 -43.59 -4.95
N ARG A 137 -29.49 -43.80 -3.72
CA ARG A 137 -28.70 -44.07 -2.54
C ARG A 137 -28.74 -45.59 -2.37
N GLU A 138 -27.63 -46.27 -2.60
CA GLU A 138 -27.40 -47.63 -2.11
C GLU A 138 -26.40 -47.56 -0.95
N ALA A 139 -26.91 -47.81 0.26
CA ALA A 139 -26.32 -48.52 1.40
C ALA A 139 -27.05 -48.12 2.70
#